data_AF-A0A3B6PFF4-F1
#
_entry.id   AF-A0A3B6PFF4-F1
#
_cell.length_a   1.000
_cell.length_b   1.000
_cell.length_c   1.000
_cell.angle_alpha   90.00
_cell.angle_beta   90.00
_cell.angle_gamma   90.00
#
_symmetry.space_group_name_H-M   'P 1'
#
loop_
_entity.id
_entity.type
_entity.pdbx_description
1 polymer ?
#
loop_
_entity_poly.entity_id
_entity_poly.type
_entity_poly.pdbx_seq_one_letter_code
_entity_poly.pdbx_strand_id
1 'polypeptide(L)'
;MATRALREVAGRRSAGAAGIGGSRRFSDSAAAAAAAAPAGAAERGDGGGGKAVNLFTAVNQALHIALDTDPRSYVFGEDVGFGGVFRCTTGLADRFGKQRVFNTPLCEQGIAGFAIGLAAMGNRAIAEIQFADYIFPAFDQIVNEAAKFRYRSGNEFNCGGLTIRSPYGAVGHGGHYHSQSPEAFFCHVPGLKVVIPRSPREAKGLLLASIRDPNPVIFFEPKWLYRLSLEEVPEGDYMLPLSQAEVIRKGSDITLIGWGAQLAVLEQACEDASKVNYSR
;
A
#
# COMPACT_ATOMS: atom_id res chain seq x y z
N MET A 1 17.76 20.10 17.63
CA MET A 1 17.88 20.67 18.99
C MET A 1 17.04 19.82 19.93
N ALA A 2 17.51 19.13 20.97
CA ALA A 2 18.75 19.22 21.72
C ALA A 2 19.23 17.83 22.15
N THR A 3 20.52 17.60 22.01
CA THR A 3 21.31 16.47 22.54
C THR A 3 21.60 16.70 24.02
N ARG A 4 21.52 15.66 24.86
CA ARG A 4 22.08 15.71 26.22
C ARG A 4 22.81 14.42 26.60
N ALA A 5 24.14 14.55 26.51
CA ALA A 5 25.20 14.05 27.40
C ALA A 5 25.25 12.57 27.82
N LEU A 6 26.21 11.86 27.23
CA LEU A 6 26.92 10.74 27.83
C LEU A 6 27.72 11.24 29.06
N ARG A 7 27.66 10.49 30.16
CA ARG A 7 28.59 10.60 31.30
C ARG A 7 29.29 9.26 31.47
N GLU A 8 30.59 9.23 31.21
CA GLU A 8 31.49 8.18 31.66
C GLU A 8 31.66 8.25 33.18
N VAL A 9 31.69 7.08 33.83
CA VAL A 9 32.28 6.92 35.17
C VAL A 9 33.17 5.68 35.11
N ALA A 10 34.47 5.89 35.28
CA ALA A 10 35.47 4.84 35.38
C ALA A 10 35.86 4.58 36.84
N GLY A 11 35.73 3.32 37.28
CA GLY A 11 36.67 2.58 38.13
C GLY A 11 36.61 2.70 39.66
N ARG A 12 36.32 1.58 40.36
CA ARG A 12 37.34 0.66 40.97
C ARG A 12 36.74 -0.42 41.92
N ARG A 13 37.10 -1.68 41.62
CA ARG A 13 37.55 -2.84 42.46
C ARG A 13 36.74 -3.45 43.62
N SER A 14 36.32 -4.71 43.37
CA SER A 14 36.43 -5.99 44.13
C SER A 14 36.10 -6.11 45.63
N ALA A 15 35.17 -7.02 45.99
CA ALA A 15 35.44 -8.38 46.53
C ALA A 15 34.15 -9.10 47.04
N GLY A 16 34.06 -10.43 46.88
CA GLY A 16 33.48 -11.31 47.92
C GLY A 16 32.08 -11.95 47.76
N ALA A 17 32.03 -13.07 47.03
CA ALA A 17 31.45 -14.39 47.41
C ALA A 17 29.92 -14.68 47.57
N ALA A 18 29.61 -15.96 47.26
CA ALA A 18 28.40 -16.79 47.41
C ALA A 18 27.21 -16.47 46.47
N GLY A 19 26.69 -17.35 45.60
CA GLY A 19 26.82 -18.79 45.43
C GLY A 19 25.48 -19.47 45.65
N ILE A 20 24.61 -19.53 44.63
CA ILE A 20 23.49 -20.50 44.55
C ILE A 20 23.30 -20.90 43.09
N GLY A 21 23.75 -22.12 42.77
CA GLY A 21 23.57 -22.75 41.47
C GLY A 21 22.15 -23.27 41.28
N GLY A 22 21.62 -23.09 40.08
CA GLY A 22 20.31 -23.58 39.66
C GLY A 22 20.18 -23.49 38.15
N SER A 23 21.00 -24.24 37.41
CA SER A 23 20.88 -24.35 35.95
C SER A 23 19.65 -25.17 35.59
N ARG A 24 18.53 -24.52 35.28
CA ARG A 24 17.45 -25.16 34.52
C ARG A 24 17.81 -25.08 33.04
N ARG A 25 18.21 -26.22 32.48
CA ARG A 25 18.27 -26.45 31.03
C ARG A 25 16.86 -26.27 30.47
N PHE A 26 16.65 -25.27 29.63
CA PHE A 26 15.52 -25.29 28.71
C PHE A 26 15.87 -26.27 27.59
N SER A 27 15.02 -27.28 27.44
CA SER A 27 15.09 -28.30 26.42
C SER A 27 14.85 -27.72 25.03
N ASP A 28 15.75 -28.05 24.10
CA ASP A 28 15.54 -27.96 22.66
C ASP A 28 14.36 -28.84 22.25
N SER A 29 13.19 -28.25 22.02
CA SER A 29 12.12 -28.91 21.26
C SER A 29 11.16 -27.89 20.63
N ALA A 30 11.54 -27.35 19.47
CA ALA A 30 10.60 -26.85 18.46
C ALA A 30 11.33 -26.62 17.13
N ALA A 31 12.00 -27.66 16.63
CA ALA A 31 12.48 -27.70 15.26
C ALA A 31 11.74 -28.80 14.51
N ALA A 32 10.51 -28.52 14.07
CA ALA A 32 9.89 -29.11 12.88
C ALA A 32 8.50 -28.51 12.61
N ALA A 33 8.22 -28.32 11.31
CA ALA A 33 6.92 -28.07 10.69
C ALA A 33 6.49 -26.60 10.46
N ALA A 34 7.24 -25.90 9.61
CA ALA A 34 6.64 -25.04 8.60
C ALA A 34 7.23 -25.43 7.24
N ALA A 35 6.73 -26.52 6.67
CA ALA A 35 6.99 -26.86 5.29
C ALA A 35 6.39 -25.74 4.43
N ALA A 36 7.27 -24.99 3.75
CA ALA A 36 6.87 -24.00 2.77
C ALA A 36 6.07 -24.73 1.68
N ALA A 37 4.77 -24.41 1.59
CA ALA A 37 3.97 -24.79 0.43
C ALA A 37 4.61 -24.15 -0.81
N PRO A 38 4.73 -24.89 -1.94
CA PRO A 38 5.30 -24.34 -3.15
C PRO A 38 4.45 -23.16 -3.59
N ALA A 39 5.10 -22.03 -3.89
CA ALA A 39 4.46 -20.88 -4.52
C ALA A 39 3.76 -21.37 -5.80
N GLY A 40 2.42 -21.39 -5.76
CA GLY A 40 1.60 -21.72 -6.91
C GLY A 40 1.99 -20.80 -8.06
N ALA A 41 2.35 -21.41 -9.18
CA ALA A 41 2.61 -20.71 -10.43
C ALA A 41 1.46 -19.72 -10.68
N ALA A 42 1.80 -18.44 -10.89
CA ALA A 42 0.86 -17.49 -11.44
C ALA A 42 0.30 -18.11 -12.72
N GLU A 43 -0.98 -18.44 -12.73
CA GLU A 43 -1.68 -18.83 -13.95
C GLU A 43 -1.49 -17.67 -14.93
N ARG A 44 -0.69 -17.91 -15.97
CA ARG A 44 -0.66 -17.05 -17.14
C ARG A 44 -2.01 -17.23 -17.82
N GLY A 45 -2.98 -16.42 -17.41
CA GLY A 45 -4.22 -16.24 -18.14
C GLY A 45 -3.87 -15.89 -19.57
N ASP A 46 -4.40 -16.69 -20.49
CA ASP A 46 -4.34 -16.49 -21.93
C ASP A 46 -4.69 -15.04 -22.28
N GLY A 47 -3.83 -14.41 -23.09
CA GLY A 47 -3.79 -12.97 -23.31
C GLY A 47 -4.99 -12.47 -24.12
N GLY A 48 -6.10 -12.19 -23.44
CA GLY A 48 -7.15 -11.33 -23.98
C GLY A 48 -6.59 -9.93 -24.23
N GLY A 49 -6.71 -9.45 -25.47
CA GLY A 49 -6.12 -8.20 -25.96
C GLY A 49 -6.34 -7.02 -25.01
N GLY A 50 -5.24 -6.49 -24.45
CA GLY A 50 -5.27 -5.30 -23.61
C GLY A 50 -5.53 -4.05 -24.43
N LYS A 51 -6.14 -3.04 -23.82
CA LYS A 51 -6.22 -1.70 -24.41
C LYS A 51 -5.18 -0.80 -23.77
N ALA A 52 -4.59 0.09 -24.56
CA ALA A 52 -3.75 1.15 -24.04
C ALA A 52 -4.60 2.10 -23.19
N VAL A 53 -4.33 2.15 -21.89
CA VAL A 53 -5.03 3.00 -20.93
C VAL A 53 -4.04 3.70 -20.03
N ASN A 54 -4.48 4.82 -19.46
CA ASN A 54 -3.70 5.56 -18.48
C ASN A 54 -3.97 5.08 -17.05
N LEU A 55 -3.18 5.57 -16.08
CA LEU A 55 -3.22 5.06 -14.71
C LEU A 55 -4.57 5.32 -14.03
N PHE A 56 -5.21 6.49 -14.20
CA PHE A 56 -6.52 6.71 -13.56
C PHE A 56 -7.60 5.79 -14.17
N THR A 57 -7.50 5.49 -15.47
CA THR A 57 -8.40 4.56 -16.15
C THR A 57 -8.17 3.12 -15.67
N ALA A 58 -6.92 2.71 -15.45
CA ALA A 58 -6.61 1.40 -14.89
C ALA A 58 -7.10 1.24 -13.44
N VAL A 59 -6.99 2.30 -12.61
CA VAL A 59 -7.60 2.35 -11.28
C VAL A 59 -9.13 2.21 -11.39
N ASN A 60 -9.76 2.96 -12.29
CA ASN A 60 -11.21 2.87 -12.53
C ASN A 60 -11.65 1.46 -12.95
N GLN A 61 -10.89 0.80 -13.84
CA GLN A 61 -11.14 -0.60 -14.23
C GLN A 61 -11.04 -1.56 -13.05
N ALA A 62 -10.05 -1.40 -12.17
CA ALA A 62 -9.93 -2.21 -10.96
C ALA A 62 -11.14 -2.01 -10.02
N LEU A 63 -11.61 -0.78 -9.83
CA LEU A 63 -12.78 -0.47 -9.01
C LEU A 63 -14.07 -1.06 -9.62
N HIS A 64 -14.21 -0.99 -10.94
CA HIS A 64 -15.32 -1.66 -11.64
C HIS A 64 -15.31 -3.17 -11.36
N ILE A 65 -14.17 -3.84 -11.52
CA ILE A 65 -14.05 -5.28 -11.27
C ILE A 65 -14.35 -5.60 -9.80
N ALA A 66 -13.83 -4.82 -8.85
CA ALA A 66 -14.07 -5.04 -7.43
C ALA A 66 -15.55 -4.92 -7.03
N LEU A 67 -16.26 -3.93 -7.60
CA LEU A 67 -17.69 -3.73 -7.36
C LEU A 67 -18.56 -4.78 -8.05
N ASP A 68 -18.15 -5.24 -9.24
CA ASP A 68 -18.88 -6.23 -10.03
C ASP A 68 -18.75 -7.64 -9.45
N THR A 69 -17.54 -8.01 -8.98
CA THR A 69 -17.22 -9.37 -8.53
C THR A 69 -17.51 -9.64 -7.05
N ASP A 70 -17.56 -8.61 -6.20
CA ASP A 70 -17.91 -8.77 -4.78
C ASP A 70 -19.03 -7.78 -4.41
N PRO A 71 -20.26 -8.25 -4.11
CA PRO A 71 -21.37 -7.37 -3.74
C PRO A 71 -21.13 -6.63 -2.40
N ARG A 72 -20.12 -7.05 -1.62
CA ARG A 72 -19.72 -6.41 -0.38
C ARG A 72 -18.69 -5.30 -0.58
N SER A 73 -18.36 -4.93 -1.82
CA SER A 73 -17.46 -3.80 -2.11
C SER A 73 -18.17 -2.46 -2.08
N TYR A 74 -17.55 -1.48 -1.46
CA TYR A 74 -18.03 -0.10 -1.36
C TYR A 74 -16.90 0.87 -1.67
N VAL A 75 -17.20 1.91 -2.45
CA VAL A 75 -16.28 3.02 -2.75
C VAL A 75 -16.86 4.29 -2.17
N PHE A 76 -16.10 4.97 -1.32
CA PHE A 76 -16.58 6.20 -0.68
C PHE A 76 -15.43 7.12 -0.33
N GLY A 77 -15.76 8.41 -0.21
CA GLY A 77 -14.82 9.48 0.08
C GLY A 77 -15.41 10.80 -0.36
N GLU A 78 -14.60 11.86 -0.34
CA GLU A 78 -15.03 13.16 -0.84
C GLU A 78 -15.12 13.13 -2.38
N ASP A 79 -16.23 13.62 -2.94
CA ASP A 79 -16.42 13.83 -4.38
C ASP A 79 -16.38 12.58 -5.29
N VAL A 80 -16.29 11.38 -4.74
CA VAL A 80 -16.22 10.13 -5.53
C VAL A 80 -17.50 9.86 -6.34
N GLY A 81 -18.65 10.39 -5.92
CA GLY A 81 -19.96 10.10 -6.49
C GLY A 81 -20.16 10.61 -7.91
N PHE A 82 -19.53 11.74 -8.29
CA PHE A 82 -19.56 12.23 -9.68
C PHE A 82 -18.39 11.72 -10.52
N GLY A 83 -17.42 11.05 -9.88
CA GLY A 83 -16.25 10.48 -10.53
C GLY A 83 -14.90 10.81 -9.87
N GLY A 84 -14.90 11.62 -8.82
CA GLY A 84 -13.69 12.05 -8.13
C GLY A 84 -12.94 13.13 -8.89
N VAL A 85 -12.14 13.93 -8.17
CA VAL A 85 -11.39 15.06 -8.75
C VAL A 85 -10.35 14.62 -9.79
N PHE A 86 -9.89 13.37 -9.71
CA PHE A 86 -8.97 12.75 -10.68
C PHE A 86 -9.64 11.81 -11.69
N ARG A 87 -10.98 11.69 -11.67
CA ARG A 87 -11.77 10.78 -12.54
C ARG A 87 -11.59 9.28 -12.28
N CYS A 88 -10.97 8.88 -11.16
CA CYS A 88 -10.76 7.48 -10.83
C CYS A 88 -12.07 6.71 -10.60
N THR A 89 -13.17 7.37 -10.23
CA THR A 89 -14.46 6.73 -9.92
C THR A 89 -15.57 7.07 -10.92
N THR A 90 -15.23 7.67 -12.07
CA THR A 90 -16.22 8.04 -13.10
C THR A 90 -17.06 6.84 -13.53
N GLY A 91 -18.39 7.02 -13.61
CA GLY A 91 -19.34 5.99 -14.03
C GLY A 91 -19.65 4.89 -13.01
N LEU A 92 -18.93 4.82 -11.88
CA LEU A 92 -19.16 3.78 -10.88
C LEU A 92 -20.52 3.93 -10.19
N ALA A 93 -20.90 5.16 -9.78
CA ALA A 93 -22.17 5.40 -9.11
C ALA A 93 -23.38 5.16 -10.02
N ASP A 94 -23.27 5.47 -11.31
CA ASP A 94 -24.32 5.22 -12.30
C ASP A 94 -24.53 3.71 -12.52
N ARG A 95 -23.44 2.93 -12.55
CA ARG A 95 -23.50 1.47 -12.76
C ARG A 95 -23.91 0.68 -11.51
N PHE A 96 -23.35 1.02 -10.34
CA PHE A 96 -23.49 0.21 -9.11
C PHE A 96 -24.40 0.83 -8.06
N GLY A 97 -24.91 2.04 -8.31
CA GLY A 97 -25.84 2.75 -7.45
C GLY A 97 -25.17 3.51 -6.31
N LYS A 98 -25.85 4.58 -5.87
CA LYS A 98 -25.41 5.49 -4.79
C LYS A 98 -25.33 4.84 -3.41
N GLN A 99 -25.75 3.59 -3.25
CA GLN A 99 -25.61 2.85 -1.99
C GLN A 99 -24.23 2.17 -1.86
N ARG A 100 -23.54 1.96 -2.99
CA ARG A 100 -22.22 1.32 -3.04
C ARG A 100 -21.11 2.28 -3.43
N VAL A 101 -21.46 3.40 -4.08
CA VAL A 101 -20.52 4.46 -4.47
C VAL A 101 -21.09 5.80 -4.03
N PHE A 102 -20.52 6.41 -2.99
CA PHE A 102 -21.14 7.58 -2.35
C PHE A 102 -20.14 8.57 -1.76
N ASN A 103 -20.58 9.84 -1.71
CA ASN A 103 -19.82 10.90 -1.06
C ASN A 103 -19.94 10.80 0.47
N THR A 104 -18.85 11.09 1.16
CA THR A 104 -18.83 11.34 2.60
C THR A 104 -18.88 12.85 2.90
N PRO A 105 -19.19 13.26 4.13
CA PRO A 105 -18.79 14.58 4.62
C PRO A 105 -17.28 14.80 4.49
N LEU A 106 -16.85 16.06 4.44
CA LEU A 106 -15.46 16.47 4.32
C LEU A 106 -14.73 16.31 5.66
N CYS A 107 -14.23 15.10 5.93
CA CYS A 107 -13.64 14.72 7.22
C CYS A 107 -12.88 13.39 7.11
N GLU A 108 -11.56 13.44 6.93
CA GLU A 108 -10.74 12.26 6.65
C GLU A 108 -10.68 11.26 7.82
N GLN A 109 -10.66 11.76 9.06
CA GLN A 109 -10.78 10.88 10.24
C GLN A 109 -12.12 10.14 10.28
N GLY A 110 -13.19 10.79 9.83
CA GLY A 110 -14.52 10.19 9.70
C GLY A 110 -14.55 9.14 8.60
N ILE A 111 -13.94 9.43 7.44
CA ILE A 111 -13.78 8.48 6.33
C ILE A 111 -13.05 7.22 6.82
N ALA A 112 -11.90 7.37 7.49
CA ALA A 112 -11.12 6.23 7.96
C ALA A 112 -11.85 5.42 9.04
N GLY A 113 -12.44 6.08 10.04
CA GLY A 113 -13.21 5.40 11.09
C GLY A 113 -14.43 4.64 10.54
N PHE A 114 -15.15 5.27 9.61
CA PHE A 114 -16.25 4.62 8.90
C PHE A 114 -15.78 3.41 8.10
N ALA A 115 -14.66 3.53 7.38
CA ALA A 115 -14.08 2.44 6.60
C ALA A 115 -13.69 1.24 7.45
N ILE A 116 -13.09 1.48 8.62
CA ILE A 116 -12.74 0.45 9.60
C ILE A 116 -14.00 -0.29 10.07
N GLY A 117 -15.05 0.45 10.46
CA GLY A 117 -16.31 -0.15 10.89
C GLY A 117 -16.97 -0.99 9.79
N LEU A 118 -16.99 -0.48 8.56
CA LEU A 118 -17.55 -1.18 7.40
C LEU A 118 -16.78 -2.48 7.09
N ALA A 119 -15.44 -2.44 7.12
CA ALA A 119 -14.58 -3.60 6.94
C ALA A 119 -14.72 -4.61 8.10
N ALA A 120 -14.89 -4.14 9.34
CA ALA A 120 -15.13 -5.00 10.50
C ALA A 120 -16.43 -5.82 10.40
N MET A 121 -17.39 -5.36 9.60
CA MET A 121 -18.61 -6.10 9.25
C MET A 121 -18.41 -7.10 8.10
N GLY A 122 -17.18 -7.32 7.63
CA GLY A 122 -16.84 -8.29 6.58
C GLY A 122 -16.99 -7.75 5.14
N ASN A 123 -17.07 -6.43 4.97
CA ASN A 123 -17.15 -5.78 3.66
C ASN A 123 -15.78 -5.39 3.09
N ARG A 124 -15.72 -5.11 1.79
CA ARG A 124 -14.55 -4.48 1.16
C ARG A 124 -14.73 -2.96 1.15
N ALA A 125 -14.11 -2.29 2.10
CA ALA A 125 -14.21 -0.84 2.27
C ALA A 125 -13.09 -0.16 1.49
N ILE A 126 -13.43 0.46 0.35
CA ILE A 126 -12.49 1.13 -0.54
C ILE A 126 -12.64 2.65 -0.33
N ALA A 127 -11.91 3.17 0.65
CA ALA A 127 -11.96 4.58 1.02
C ALA A 127 -11.02 5.42 0.14
N GLU A 128 -11.47 6.56 -0.35
CA GLU A 128 -10.61 7.57 -1.00
C GLU A 128 -10.30 8.69 0.00
N ILE A 129 -9.00 8.98 0.17
CA ILE A 129 -8.52 10.24 0.74
C ILE A 129 -8.05 11.10 -0.43
N GLN A 130 -8.60 12.31 -0.57
CA GLN A 130 -8.54 13.07 -1.82
C GLN A 130 -7.10 13.43 -2.24
N PHE A 131 -6.19 13.64 -1.30
CA PHE A 131 -4.74 13.72 -1.52
C PHE A 131 -4.01 13.08 -0.34
N ALA A 132 -2.87 12.44 -0.60
CA ALA A 132 -2.08 11.80 0.46
C ALA A 132 -1.60 12.83 1.50
N ASP A 133 -1.48 14.09 1.11
CA ASP A 133 -1.23 15.24 1.96
C ASP A 133 -2.31 15.45 3.05
N TYR A 134 -3.54 15.00 2.80
CA TYR A 134 -4.70 15.12 3.69
C TYR A 134 -4.99 13.85 4.48
N ILE A 135 -4.11 12.84 4.45
CA ILE A 135 -4.30 11.60 5.21
C ILE A 135 -4.04 11.77 6.72
N PHE A 136 -3.36 12.84 7.13
CA PHE A 136 -2.90 13.01 8.51
C PHE A 136 -4.00 13.19 9.56
N PRO A 137 -5.15 13.85 9.29
CA PRO A 137 -6.28 13.80 10.22
C PRO A 137 -6.75 12.36 10.50
N ALA A 138 -6.64 11.46 9.53
CA ALA A 138 -6.96 10.03 9.69
C ALA A 138 -5.85 9.20 10.33
N PHE A 139 -4.69 9.79 10.67
CA PHE A 139 -3.51 9.04 11.11
C PHE A 139 -3.77 8.19 12.35
N ASP A 140 -4.50 8.71 13.34
CA ASP A 140 -4.84 7.96 14.54
C ASP A 140 -5.73 6.73 14.25
N GLN A 141 -6.77 6.91 13.43
CA GLN A 141 -7.62 5.81 12.97
C GLN A 141 -6.82 4.74 12.20
N ILE A 142 -5.88 5.16 11.36
CA ILE A 142 -5.07 4.22 10.58
C ILE A 142 -4.08 3.46 11.50
N VAL A 143 -3.37 4.19 12.36
CA VAL A 143 -2.24 3.66 13.12
C VAL A 143 -2.64 2.94 14.39
N ASN A 144 -3.57 3.52 15.16
CA ASN A 144 -3.99 2.95 16.43
C ASN A 144 -5.20 2.01 16.30
N GLU A 145 -6.10 2.29 15.37
CA GLU A 145 -7.29 1.46 15.18
C GLU A 145 -7.08 0.38 14.10
N ALA A 146 -6.93 0.75 12.82
CA ALA A 146 -6.89 -0.19 11.71
C ALA A 146 -5.72 -1.19 11.83
N ALA A 147 -4.50 -0.68 11.99
CA ALA A 147 -3.29 -1.51 12.04
C ALA A 147 -3.31 -2.54 13.17
N LYS A 148 -3.91 -2.19 14.31
CA LYS A 148 -3.92 -3.01 15.52
C LYS A 148 -5.21 -3.82 15.67
N PHE A 149 -6.21 -3.62 14.81
CA PHE A 149 -7.57 -4.16 14.99
C PHE A 149 -7.60 -5.68 15.14
N ARG A 150 -6.84 -6.40 14.29
CA ARG A 150 -6.72 -7.87 14.35
C ARG A 150 -5.92 -8.33 15.57
N TYR A 151 -4.82 -7.63 15.88
CA TYR A 151 -3.91 -8.02 16.94
C TYR A 151 -4.55 -7.83 18.32
N ARG A 152 -5.18 -6.67 18.56
CA ARG A 152 -5.78 -6.30 19.86
C ARG A 152 -6.95 -7.20 20.27
N SER A 153 -7.58 -7.86 19.30
CA SER A 153 -8.72 -8.76 19.53
C SER A 153 -8.34 -10.23 19.60
N GLY A 154 -7.04 -10.58 19.49
CA GLY A 154 -6.64 -11.99 19.35
C GLY A 154 -7.25 -12.66 18.11
N ASN A 155 -7.50 -11.88 17.05
CA ASN A 155 -8.17 -12.28 15.82
C ASN A 155 -9.68 -12.59 15.93
N GLU A 156 -10.35 -12.24 17.03
CA GLU A 156 -11.82 -12.32 17.12
C GLU A 156 -12.51 -11.30 16.19
N PHE A 157 -11.89 -10.13 16.01
CA PHE A 157 -12.34 -9.09 15.08
C PHE A 157 -11.19 -8.61 14.20
N ASN A 158 -11.48 -8.20 12.97
CA ASN A 158 -10.48 -7.61 12.08
C ASN A 158 -11.13 -6.63 11.11
N CYS A 159 -10.38 -5.65 10.61
CA CYS A 159 -10.79 -4.78 9.51
C CYS A 159 -10.06 -5.16 8.21
N GLY A 160 -9.89 -6.46 7.96
CA GLY A 160 -9.39 -6.96 6.69
C GLY A 160 -10.36 -6.61 5.55
N GLY A 161 -9.84 -6.35 4.35
CA GLY A 161 -10.65 -5.82 3.25
C GLY A 161 -10.84 -4.29 3.28
N LEU A 162 -10.20 -3.58 4.23
CA LEU A 162 -10.01 -2.13 4.16
C LEU A 162 -8.90 -1.79 3.17
N THR A 163 -9.19 -0.97 2.18
CA THR A 163 -8.20 -0.31 1.32
C THR A 163 -8.43 1.19 1.35
N ILE A 164 -7.42 1.94 1.82
CA ILE A 164 -7.40 3.41 1.75
C ILE A 164 -6.55 3.78 0.55
N ARG A 165 -7.17 4.33 -0.47
CA ARG A 165 -6.48 4.79 -1.68
C ARG A 165 -6.36 6.31 -1.69
N SER A 166 -5.22 6.81 -2.17
CA SER A 166 -4.97 8.25 -2.19
C SER A 166 -3.96 8.68 -3.26
N PRO A 167 -4.21 9.78 -3.98
CA PRO A 167 -3.22 10.38 -4.87
C PRO A 167 -1.98 10.86 -4.11
N TYR A 168 -0.79 10.40 -4.47
CA TYR A 168 0.47 10.78 -3.79
C TYR A 168 1.53 11.31 -4.75
N GLY A 169 2.57 11.92 -4.17
CA GLY A 169 3.78 12.34 -4.87
C GLY A 169 3.66 13.70 -5.54
N ALA A 170 4.80 14.25 -5.97
CA ALA A 170 4.88 15.56 -6.60
C ALA A 170 4.10 15.62 -7.92
N VAL A 171 3.60 16.82 -8.25
CA VAL A 171 2.87 17.08 -9.51
C VAL A 171 3.36 18.34 -10.24
N GLY A 172 4.62 18.74 -10.01
CA GLY A 172 5.24 19.93 -10.60
C GLY A 172 4.84 21.25 -9.94
N HIS A 173 3.56 21.48 -9.69
CA HIS A 173 3.03 22.75 -9.15
C HIS A 173 2.11 22.57 -7.92
N GLY A 174 2.25 21.45 -7.20
CA GLY A 174 1.38 21.09 -6.09
C GLY A 174 1.63 21.83 -4.77
N GLY A 175 2.75 22.57 -4.66
CA GLY A 175 3.15 23.25 -3.43
C GLY A 175 3.29 22.26 -2.25
N HIS A 176 3.00 22.73 -1.03
CA HIS A 176 3.16 21.95 0.20
C HIS A 176 2.11 20.86 0.41
N TYR A 177 0.90 21.02 -0.15
CA TYR A 177 -0.27 20.22 0.23
C TYR A 177 -0.88 19.41 -0.93
N HIS A 178 -0.18 19.30 -2.05
CA HIS A 178 -0.55 18.39 -3.13
C HIS A 178 0.66 17.63 -3.71
N SER A 179 1.73 17.48 -2.93
CA SER A 179 3.02 16.94 -3.42
C SER A 179 3.67 15.92 -2.50
N GLN A 180 3.10 15.65 -1.33
CA GLN A 180 3.75 14.81 -0.33
C GLN A 180 3.81 13.33 -0.74
N SER A 181 4.85 12.66 -0.24
CA SER A 181 5.05 11.21 -0.29
C SER A 181 5.15 10.72 1.17
N PRO A 182 4.00 10.41 1.82
CA PRO A 182 3.96 10.16 3.25
C PRO A 182 4.20 8.69 3.64
N GLU A 183 4.60 7.83 2.70
CA GLU A 183 4.72 6.38 2.93
C GLU A 183 5.59 6.01 4.13
N ALA A 184 6.66 6.76 4.38
CA ALA A 184 7.57 6.51 5.49
C ALA A 184 6.89 6.60 6.87
N PHE A 185 5.89 7.47 7.03
CA PHE A 185 5.11 7.56 8.28
C PHE A 185 4.33 6.28 8.56
N PHE A 186 3.89 5.58 7.53
CA PHE A 186 3.10 4.36 7.63
C PHE A 186 3.95 3.09 7.60
N CYS A 187 5.13 3.12 6.99
CA CYS A 187 6.05 1.97 6.96
C CYS A 187 6.59 1.58 8.35
N HIS A 188 6.52 2.47 9.34
CA HIS A 188 6.89 2.16 10.73
C HIS A 188 5.72 1.64 11.58
N VAL A 189 4.61 1.23 10.95
CA VAL A 189 3.39 0.81 11.65
C VAL A 189 3.07 -0.66 11.34
N PRO A 190 3.42 -1.60 12.24
CA PRO A 190 3.08 -3.02 12.05
C PRO A 190 1.58 -3.23 11.96
N GLY A 191 1.17 -4.10 11.03
CA GLY A 191 -0.24 -4.44 10.77
C GLY A 191 -0.84 -3.74 9.55
N LEU A 192 -0.14 -2.77 8.95
CA LEU A 192 -0.48 -2.16 7.67
C LEU A 192 0.33 -2.75 6.52
N LYS A 193 -0.24 -2.70 5.31
CA LYS A 193 0.52 -2.78 4.06
C LYS A 193 0.47 -1.44 3.35
N VAL A 194 1.60 -0.99 2.81
CA VAL A 194 1.68 0.24 1.99
C VAL A 194 2.11 -0.18 0.58
N VAL A 195 1.34 0.21 -0.42
CA VAL A 195 1.50 -0.25 -1.80
C VAL A 195 1.51 0.96 -2.74
N ILE A 196 2.46 0.95 -3.68
CA ILE A 196 2.71 2.05 -4.61
C ILE A 196 3.02 1.46 -6.01
N PRO A 197 2.12 1.58 -7.00
CA PRO A 197 2.36 1.12 -8.36
C PRO A 197 3.21 2.11 -9.16
N ARG A 198 3.95 1.64 -10.17
CA ARG A 198 4.69 2.51 -11.11
C ARG A 198 4.01 2.72 -12.46
N SER A 199 3.02 1.90 -12.81
CA SER A 199 2.41 1.90 -14.15
C SER A 199 0.90 1.59 -14.11
N PRO A 200 0.14 1.82 -15.21
CA PRO A 200 -1.25 1.43 -15.31
C PRO A 200 -1.50 -0.07 -15.07
N ARG A 201 -0.66 -0.95 -15.65
CA ARG A 201 -0.79 -2.40 -15.45
C ARG A 201 -0.57 -2.79 -14.00
N GLU A 202 0.45 -2.20 -13.36
CA GLU A 202 0.68 -2.43 -11.94
C GLU A 202 -0.46 -1.90 -11.08
N ALA A 203 -0.93 -0.68 -11.36
CA ALA A 203 -1.97 -0.04 -10.58
C ALA A 203 -3.24 -0.89 -10.51
N LYS A 204 -3.69 -1.44 -11.64
CA LYS A 204 -4.86 -2.33 -11.66
C LYS A 204 -4.62 -3.61 -10.84
N GLY A 205 -3.53 -4.32 -11.11
CA GLY A 205 -3.26 -5.61 -10.48
C GLY A 205 -2.99 -5.51 -8.98
N LEU A 206 -2.22 -4.50 -8.56
CA LEU A 206 -1.91 -4.25 -7.15
C LEU A 206 -3.12 -3.69 -6.40
N LEU A 207 -3.97 -2.87 -7.01
CA LEU A 207 -5.19 -2.37 -6.36
C LEU A 207 -6.19 -3.50 -6.14
N LEU A 208 -6.42 -4.37 -7.12
CA LEU A 208 -7.26 -5.56 -6.95
C LEU A 208 -6.72 -6.48 -5.86
N ALA A 209 -5.40 -6.70 -5.81
CA ALA A 209 -4.75 -7.44 -4.74
C ALA A 209 -4.95 -6.77 -3.37
N SER A 210 -4.84 -5.44 -3.30
CA SER A 210 -5.03 -4.65 -2.06
C SER A 210 -6.46 -4.76 -1.53
N ILE A 211 -7.46 -4.61 -2.40
CA ILE A 211 -8.89 -4.72 -2.05
C ILE A 211 -9.22 -6.12 -1.50
N ARG A 212 -8.59 -7.15 -2.06
CA ARG A 212 -8.82 -8.55 -1.68
C ARG A 212 -7.99 -9.00 -0.48
N ASP A 213 -6.93 -8.27 -0.13
CA ASP A 213 -6.05 -8.61 0.97
C ASP A 213 -6.82 -8.66 2.31
N PRO A 214 -6.53 -9.65 3.18
CA PRO A 214 -7.16 -9.73 4.49
C PRO A 214 -6.57 -8.73 5.50
N ASN A 215 -5.73 -7.77 5.12
CA ASN A 215 -5.17 -6.76 6.01
C ASN A 215 -5.58 -5.35 5.54
N PRO A 216 -5.57 -4.34 6.43
CA PRO A 216 -5.71 -2.95 6.00
C PRO A 216 -4.54 -2.54 5.10
N VAL A 217 -4.86 -2.04 3.91
CA VAL A 217 -3.89 -1.60 2.91
C VAL A 217 -4.03 -0.10 2.64
N ILE A 218 -2.90 0.61 2.60
CA ILE A 218 -2.81 1.95 2.02
C ILE A 218 -2.26 1.82 0.61
N PHE A 219 -3.00 2.33 -0.36
CA PHE A 219 -2.66 2.29 -1.78
C PHE A 219 -2.43 3.71 -2.30
N PHE A 220 -1.16 4.07 -2.52
CA PHE A 220 -0.82 5.40 -2.98
C PHE A 220 -0.68 5.44 -4.51
N GLU A 221 -1.47 6.29 -5.16
CA GLU A 221 -1.55 6.42 -6.62
C GLU A 221 -0.65 7.58 -7.10
N PRO A 222 0.43 7.36 -7.86
CA PRO A 222 1.34 8.44 -8.25
C PRO A 222 0.63 9.42 -9.18
N LYS A 223 0.20 10.57 -8.65
CA LYS A 223 -0.74 11.46 -9.34
C LYS A 223 -0.18 12.08 -10.61
N TRP A 224 1.15 12.25 -10.68
CA TRP A 224 1.87 12.64 -11.89
C TRP A 224 1.59 11.70 -13.07
N LEU A 225 1.43 10.41 -12.79
CA LEU A 225 1.27 9.38 -13.81
C LEU A 225 -0.17 9.16 -14.27
N TYR A 226 -1.17 9.77 -13.60
CA TYR A 226 -2.59 9.55 -13.91
C TYR A 226 -2.92 9.70 -15.39
N ARG A 227 -2.40 10.74 -16.02
CA ARG A 227 -2.64 11.05 -17.45
C ARG A 227 -1.41 10.88 -18.33
N LEU A 228 -0.21 10.88 -17.74
CA LEU A 228 1.04 10.82 -18.49
C LEU A 228 1.41 9.39 -18.90
N SER A 229 1.14 8.40 -18.04
CA SER A 229 1.45 7.01 -18.36
C SER A 229 0.36 6.42 -19.26
N LEU A 230 0.77 5.70 -20.31
CA LEU A 230 -0.09 4.91 -21.18
C LEU A 230 0.55 3.54 -21.35
N GLU A 231 -0.20 2.49 -21.05
CA GLU A 231 0.28 1.12 -21.14
C GLU A 231 -0.87 0.21 -21.59
N GLU A 232 -0.56 -0.86 -22.31
CA GLU A 232 -1.53 -1.93 -22.53
C GLU A 232 -1.85 -2.61 -21.20
N VAL A 233 -3.12 -2.59 -20.80
CA VAL A 233 -3.60 -3.22 -19.58
C VAL A 233 -4.60 -4.33 -19.95
N PRO A 234 -4.42 -5.57 -19.46
CA PRO A 234 -5.38 -6.65 -19.67
C PRO A 234 -6.77 -6.24 -19.15
N GLU A 235 -7.84 -6.46 -19.93
CA GLU A 235 -9.20 -6.07 -19.52
C GLU A 235 -9.74 -6.92 -18.36
N GLY A 236 -9.35 -8.19 -18.31
CA GLY A 236 -9.81 -9.16 -17.32
C GLY A 236 -9.36 -8.86 -15.88
N ASP A 237 -9.87 -9.67 -14.96
CA ASP A 237 -9.48 -9.67 -13.57
C ASP A 237 -8.11 -10.34 -13.38
N TYR A 238 -7.14 -9.62 -12.82
CA TYR A 238 -5.84 -10.16 -12.46
C TYR A 238 -5.30 -9.46 -11.22
N MET A 239 -4.41 -10.15 -10.51
CA MET A 239 -3.71 -9.61 -9.35
C MET A 239 -2.21 -9.71 -9.54
N LEU A 240 -1.51 -8.74 -8.97
CA LEU A 240 -0.07 -8.82 -8.78
C LEU A 240 0.22 -9.09 -7.31
N PRO A 241 1.25 -9.89 -6.99
CA PRO A 241 1.55 -10.24 -5.61
C PRO A 241 2.00 -9.01 -4.82
N LEU A 242 1.38 -8.80 -3.65
CA LEU A 242 1.85 -7.81 -2.69
C LEU A 242 3.16 -8.26 -2.04
N SER A 243 3.95 -7.32 -1.52
CA SER A 243 5.23 -7.59 -0.84
C SER A 243 6.28 -8.27 -1.74
N GLN A 244 6.17 -8.10 -3.06
CA GLN A 244 7.18 -8.52 -4.03
C GLN A 244 7.66 -7.32 -4.83
N ALA A 245 8.99 -7.20 -4.97
CA ALA A 245 9.60 -6.23 -5.87
C ALA A 245 9.74 -6.83 -7.27
N GLU A 246 9.68 -5.97 -8.30
CA GLU A 246 9.97 -6.34 -9.68
C GLU A 246 11.38 -5.91 -10.07
N VAL A 247 12.13 -6.79 -10.74
CA VAL A 247 13.38 -6.42 -11.41
C VAL A 247 13.06 -6.03 -12.86
N ILE A 248 12.87 -4.72 -13.08
CA ILE A 248 12.50 -4.16 -14.40
C ILE A 248 13.65 -4.21 -15.42
N ARG A 249 14.89 -4.11 -14.94
CA ARG A 249 16.12 -4.15 -15.74
C ARG A 249 17.21 -4.85 -14.93
N LYS A 250 17.86 -5.84 -15.54
CA LYS A 250 19.02 -6.51 -14.93
C LYS A 250 20.29 -5.69 -15.16
N GLY A 251 21.22 -5.76 -14.23
CA GLY A 251 22.56 -5.16 -14.31
C GLY A 251 23.51 -5.84 -13.33
N SER A 252 24.81 -5.57 -13.44
CA SER A 252 25.86 -6.20 -12.62
C SER A 252 26.58 -5.27 -11.65
N ASP A 253 26.55 -3.95 -11.89
CA ASP A 253 27.49 -3.04 -11.21
C ASP A 253 26.87 -2.30 -10.02
N ILE A 254 25.60 -1.91 -10.16
CA ILE A 254 24.85 -1.15 -9.15
C ILE A 254 23.38 -1.58 -9.16
N THR A 255 22.76 -1.60 -7.97
CA THR A 255 21.31 -1.79 -7.83
C THR A 255 20.65 -0.45 -7.54
N LEU A 256 19.71 -0.04 -8.40
CA LEU A 256 18.84 1.11 -8.16
C LEU A 256 17.48 0.62 -7.66
N ILE A 257 16.98 1.25 -6.60
CA ILE A 257 15.70 0.92 -5.98
C ILE A 257 14.86 2.18 -5.91
N GLY A 258 13.60 2.09 -6.34
CA GLY A 258 12.62 3.15 -6.23
C GLY A 258 11.21 2.60 -6.39
N TRP A 259 10.21 3.48 -6.24
CA TRP A 259 8.79 3.16 -6.39
C TRP A 259 8.04 4.33 -7.04
N GLY A 260 6.89 4.02 -7.65
CA GLY A 260 6.03 4.98 -8.35
C GLY A 260 6.72 5.82 -9.42
N ALA A 261 6.44 7.12 -9.46
CA ALA A 261 6.95 8.01 -10.50
C ALA A 261 8.49 8.13 -10.54
N GLN A 262 9.18 7.80 -9.44
CA GLN A 262 10.63 7.84 -9.38
C GLN A 262 11.29 6.81 -10.32
N LEU A 263 10.58 5.75 -10.72
CA LEU A 263 11.13 4.74 -11.63
C LEU A 263 11.51 5.33 -12.98
N ALA A 264 10.74 6.27 -13.52
CA ALA A 264 11.10 6.93 -14.80
C ALA A 264 12.44 7.68 -14.70
N VAL A 265 12.73 8.27 -13.54
CA VAL A 265 14.03 8.94 -13.29
C VAL A 265 15.15 7.91 -13.18
N LEU A 266 14.91 6.79 -12.51
CA LEU A 266 15.90 5.71 -12.37
C LEU A 266 16.18 5.01 -13.71
N GLU A 267 15.16 4.81 -14.54
CA GLU A 267 15.33 4.29 -15.91
C GLU A 267 16.20 5.23 -16.75
N GLN A 268 15.93 6.54 -16.72
CA GLN A 268 16.77 7.52 -17.41
C GLN A 268 18.21 7.53 -16.87
N ALA A 269 18.38 7.42 -15.55
CA ALA A 269 19.71 7.32 -14.94
C ALA A 269 20.46 6.06 -15.38
N CYS A 270 19.78 4.92 -15.54
CA CYS A 270 20.37 3.70 -16.10
C CYS A 270 20.80 3.90 -17.57
N GLU A 271 20.01 4.60 -18.38
CA GLU A 271 20.40 4.95 -19.76
C GLU A 271 21.64 5.84 -19.79
N ASP A 272 21.71 6.85 -18.92
CA ASP A 272 22.86 7.75 -18.85
C ASP A 272 24.12 7.04 -18.34
N ALA A 273 23.99 6.19 -17.32
CA ALA A 273 25.08 5.37 -16.80
C ALA A 273 25.64 4.42 -17.88
N SER A 274 24.79 3.90 -18.77
CA SER A 274 25.23 3.02 -19.86
C SER A 274 26.12 3.73 -20.89
N LYS A 275 26.05 5.07 -20.99
CA LYS A 275 26.90 5.88 -21.87
C LYS A 275 28.33 6.03 -21.32
N VAL A 276 28.55 5.78 -20.02
CA VAL A 276 29.85 5.90 -19.34
C VAL A 276 30.38 4.55 -18.83
N ASN A 277 30.00 3.45 -19.50
CA ASN A 277 30.46 2.06 -19.27
C ASN A 277 30.04 1.40 -17.94
N TYR A 278 28.96 1.85 -17.29
CA TYR A 278 28.26 0.99 -16.31
C TYR A 278 27.29 0.04 -17.03
N SER A 279 27.13 -1.18 -16.52
CA SER A 279 26.55 -2.32 -17.22
C SER A 279 25.17 -2.08 -17.84
N ARG A 280 24.99 -2.64 -19.04
CA ARG A 280 23.75 -2.72 -19.83
C ARG A 280 22.66 -3.53 -19.15
#